data_AF-A0A150VL23-F1
#
_entry.id   AF-A0A150VL23-F1
#
_cell.length_a   1.000
_cell.length_b   1.000
_cell.length_c   1.000
_cell.angle_alpha   90.00
_cell.angle_beta   90.00
_cell.angle_gamma   90.00
#
_symmetry.space_group_name_H-M   'P 1'
#
loop_
_entity.id
_entity.type
_entity.pdbx_description
1 polymer ?
#
loop_
_entity_poly.entity_id
_entity_poly.type
_entity_poly.pdbx_seq_one_letter_code
_entity_poly.pdbx_strand_id
1 'polypeptide(L)'
;MEETVRLLVSTAVEDAGKRVSVHLADQDGMILVVVLSHTEAEPDQSVLTALAEVSATVSCGVDASDEGRRIWALLSAEPPRRRKPAA
;
A
#
# COMPACT_ATOMS: atom_id res chain seq x y z
N MET A 1 0.75 6.40 -7.18
CA MET A 1 0.47 7.05 -5.88
C MET A 1 -1.02 6.98 -5.56
N GLU A 2 -1.89 7.72 -6.25
CA GLU A 2 -3.35 7.69 -5.99
C GLU A 2 -3.93 6.27 -6.00
N GLU A 3 -3.66 5.50 -7.05
CA GLU A 3 -4.12 4.11 -7.18
C GLU A 3 -3.67 3.22 -6.02
N THR A 4 -2.39 3.30 -5.64
CA THR A 4 -1.85 2.59 -4.48
C THR A 4 -2.59 2.96 -3.20
N VAL A 5 -2.72 4.27 -2.92
CA VAL A 5 -3.38 4.75 -1.69
C VAL A 5 -4.84 4.30 -1.66
N ARG A 6 -5.53 4.34 -2.80
CA ARG A 6 -6.90 3.86 -2.92
C ARG A 6 -7.01 2.36 -2.62
N LEU A 7 -6.16 1.53 -3.22
CA LEU A 7 -6.12 0.08 -2.95
C LEU A 7 -5.90 -0.20 -1.46
N LEU A 8 -4.88 0.42 -0.85
CA LEU A 8 -4.55 0.22 0.56
C LEU A 8 -5.72 0.59 1.49
N VAL A 9 -6.33 1.75 1.26
CA VAL A 9 -7.43 2.26 2.10
C VAL A 9 -8.71 1.45 1.89
N SER A 10 -9.06 1.11 0.65
CA SER A 10 -10.24 0.29 0.36
C SER A 10 -10.16 -1.08 1.05
N THR A 11 -9.01 -1.74 0.94
CA THR A 11 -8.78 -3.02 1.61
C THR A 11 -8.86 -2.91 3.14
N ALA A 12 -8.32 -1.84 3.74
CA ALA A 12 -8.44 -1.64 5.19
C ALA A 12 -9.87 -1.29 5.65
N VAL A 13 -10.69 -0.69 4.79
CA VAL A 13 -12.11 -0.43 5.07
C VAL A 13 -12.93 -1.73 4.98
N GLU A 14 -12.61 -2.61 4.04
CA GLU A 14 -13.28 -3.92 3.86
C GLU A 14 -13.05 -4.87 5.05
N ASP A 15 -11.95 -4.71 5.78
CA ASP A 15 -11.67 -5.42 7.02
C ASP A 15 -12.68 -5.16 8.16
N ALA A 16 -13.59 -4.19 7.98
CA ALA A 16 -14.67 -3.85 8.90
C ALA A 16 -14.22 -3.51 10.34
N GLY A 17 -12.98 -3.04 10.50
CA GLY A 17 -12.50 -2.51 11.77
C GLY A 17 -13.19 -1.21 12.19
N LYS A 18 -13.03 -0.82 13.45
CA LYS A 18 -13.72 0.37 14.01
C LYS A 18 -13.17 1.69 13.47
N ARG A 19 -11.94 1.70 12.98
CA ARG A 19 -11.22 2.87 12.46
C ARG A 19 -10.14 2.45 11.48
N VAL A 20 -9.74 3.36 10.61
CA VAL A 20 -8.58 3.21 9.73
C VAL A 20 -7.56 4.29 10.07
N SER A 21 -6.28 3.93 10.14
CA SER A 21 -5.18 4.90 10.29
C SER A 21 -4.26 4.82 9.08
N VAL A 22 -3.91 5.98 8.52
CA VAL A 22 -2.99 6.10 7.39
C VAL A 22 -1.73 6.81 7.86
N HIS A 23 -0.59 6.15 7.70
CA HIS A 23 0.72 6.70 8.02
C HIS A 23 1.51 6.88 6.73
N LEU A 24 2.13 8.05 6.62
CA LEU A 24 2.94 8.45 5.48
C LEU A 24 4.34 8.81 5.99
N ALA A 25 5.35 8.29 5.29
CA ALA A 25 6.72 8.69 5.46
C ALA A 25 7.38 8.79 4.09
N ASP A 26 8.29 9.73 3.93
CA ASP A 26 9.13 9.87 2.75
C ASP A 26 10.60 9.96 3.15
N GLN A 27 11.45 9.29 2.36
CA GLN A 27 12.89 9.30 2.55
C GLN A 27 13.58 8.86 1.26
N ASP A 28 14.67 9.54 0.87
CA ASP A 28 15.56 9.12 -0.24
C ASP A 28 14.84 8.84 -1.58
N GLY A 29 13.85 9.67 -1.91
CA GLY A 29 13.06 9.50 -3.15
C GLY A 29 12.09 8.32 -3.10
N MET A 30 11.79 7.82 -1.90
CA MET A 30 10.83 6.75 -1.65
C MET A 30 9.72 7.27 -0.74
N ILE A 31 8.52 6.72 -0.91
CA ILE A 31 7.35 7.04 -0.09
C ILE A 31 6.79 5.74 0.46
N LEU A 32 6.71 5.62 1.78
CA LEU A 32 6.04 4.53 2.46
C LEU A 32 4.62 4.96 2.83
N VAL A 33 3.64 4.18 2.37
CA VAL A 33 2.25 4.29 2.79
C VAL A 33 1.91 3.06 3.61
N VAL A 34 1.47 3.25 4.85
CA VAL A 34 1.00 2.17 5.73
C VAL A 34 -0.43 2.46 6.13
N VAL A 35 -1.29 1.45 6.03
CA VAL A 35 -2.69 1.54 6.45
C VAL A 35 -2.98 0.46 7.48
N LEU A 36 -3.52 0.87 8.63
CA LEU A 36 -3.94 0.00 9.73
C LEU A 36 -5.46 -0.09 9.73
N SER A 37 -6.02 -1.29 9.75
CA SER A 37 -7.47 -1.52 9.83
C SER A 37 -8.02 -1.74 11.24
N HIS A 38 -7.17 -1.80 12.28
CA HIS A 38 -7.60 -1.97 13.69
C HIS A 38 -8.56 -3.15 13.89
N THR A 39 -8.27 -4.25 13.22
CA THR A 39 -8.97 -5.54 13.33
C THR A 39 -8.00 -6.64 13.77
N GLU A 40 -8.51 -7.64 14.49
CA GLU A 40 -7.76 -8.85 14.88
C GLU A 40 -7.83 -9.95 13.81
N ALA A 41 -8.42 -9.66 12.65
CA ALA A 41 -8.49 -10.61 11.54
C ALA A 41 -7.11 -10.89 10.92
N GLU A 42 -6.92 -12.12 10.46
CA GLU A 42 -5.72 -12.52 9.73
C GLU A 42 -5.53 -11.69 8.45
N PRO A 43 -4.29 -11.35 8.08
CA PRO A 43 -4.02 -10.51 6.92
C PRO A 43 -4.40 -11.18 5.59
N ASP A 44 -5.38 -10.62 4.88
CA ASP A 44 -5.67 -11.00 3.50
C ASP A 44 -4.53 -10.55 2.57
N GLN A 45 -3.97 -11.49 1.80
CA GLN A 45 -2.87 -11.26 0.87
C GLN A 45 -3.33 -11.02 -0.57
N SER A 46 -4.62 -11.15 -0.87
CA SER A 46 -5.20 -11.03 -2.23
C SER A 46 -4.84 -9.70 -2.92
N VAL A 47 -4.77 -8.62 -2.13
CA VAL A 47 -4.42 -7.25 -2.54
C VAL A 47 -2.96 -7.08 -3.02
N LEU A 48 -2.04 -7.97 -2.62
CA LEU A 48 -0.61 -7.80 -2.91
C LEU A 48 -0.31 -7.88 -4.41
N THR A 49 -1.02 -8.72 -5.15
CA THR A 49 -0.87 -8.80 -6.61
C THR A 49 -1.26 -7.48 -7.27
N ALA A 50 -2.38 -6.88 -6.88
CA ALA A 50 -2.83 -5.59 -7.41
C ALA A 50 -1.85 -4.45 -7.05
N LEU A 51 -1.31 -4.44 -5.82
CA LEU A 51 -0.32 -3.44 -5.42
C LEU A 51 0.99 -3.56 -6.22
N ALA A 52 1.44 -4.78 -6.50
CA ALA A 52 2.64 -5.05 -7.27
C ALA A 52 2.51 -4.65 -8.76
N GLU A 53 1.30 -4.60 -9.30
CA GLU A 53 1.04 -4.16 -10.68
C GLU A 53 1.10 -2.63 -10.84
N VAL A 54 0.94 -1.86 -9.76
CA VAL A 54 1.04 -0.41 -9.81
C VAL A 54 2.49 -0.01 -10.11
N SER A 55 2.71 0.71 -11.22
CA SER A 55 4.06 0.98 -11.75
C SER A 55 5.01 1.73 -10.81
N ALA A 56 4.49 2.45 -9.82
CA ALA A 56 5.29 3.16 -8.83
C ALA A 56 5.69 2.27 -7.63
N THR A 57 5.09 1.09 -7.47
CA THR A 57 5.35 0.19 -6.36
C THR A 57 6.70 -0.47 -6.50
N VAL A 58 7.54 -0.29 -5.48
CA VAL A 58 8.84 -0.95 -5.36
C VAL A 58 8.72 -2.20 -4.50
N SER A 59 7.90 -2.15 -3.44
CA SER A 59 7.61 -3.28 -2.57
C SER A 59 6.25 -3.07 -1.91
N CYS A 60 5.59 -4.15 -1.51
CA CYS A 60 4.36 -4.10 -0.75
C CYS A 60 4.25 -5.33 0.16
N GLY A 61 3.41 -5.24 1.17
CA GLY A 61 3.24 -6.31 2.12
C GLY A 61 2.02 -6.15 2.99
N VAL A 62 1.69 -7.24 3.67
CA VAL A 62 0.75 -7.29 4.77
C VAL A 62 1.44 -7.92 5.97
N ASP A 63 1.17 -7.39 7.15
CA ASP A 63 1.64 -7.95 8.40
C ASP A 63 0.65 -7.65 9.53
N ALA A 64 0.80 -8.34 10.66
CA ALA A 64 0.04 -8.08 11.87
C ALA A 64 0.85 -7.18 12.81
N SER A 65 0.14 -6.31 13.52
CA SER A 65 0.68 -5.49 14.61
C SER A 65 -0.18 -5.63 15.85
N ASP A 66 0.31 -5.14 16.99
CA ASP A 66 -0.47 -5.06 18.23
C ASP A 66 -1.76 -4.22 18.07
N GLU A 67 -1.79 -3.34 17.06
CA GLU A 67 -2.95 -2.53 16.69
C GLU A 67 -3.78 -3.15 15.55
N GLY A 68 -3.56 -4.42 15.23
CA GLY A 68 -4.27 -5.16 14.19
C GLY A 68 -3.53 -5.23 12.85
N ARG A 69 -4.27 -5.60 11.80
CA ARG A 69 -3.72 -5.80 10.45
C ARG A 69 -3.17 -4.50 9.84
N ARG A 70 -1.98 -4.62 9.24
CA ARG A 70 -1.31 -3.59 8.44
C ARG A 70 -1.17 -4.04 7.00
N ILE A 71 -1.48 -3.12 6.09
CA ILE A 71 -1.14 -3.22 4.67
C ILE A 71 -0.26 -2.03 4.30
N TRP A 72 0.80 -2.27 3.54
CA TRP A 72 1.73 -1.22 3.18
C TRP A 72 2.25 -1.35 1.76
N ALA A 73 2.64 -0.22 1.20
CA ALA A 73 3.35 -0.14 -0.07
C ALA A 73 4.47 0.90 0.02
N LEU A 74 5.64 0.50 -0.46
CA LEU A 74 6.79 1.35 -0.69
C LEU A 74 6.80 1.75 -2.16
N LEU A 75 6.79 3.06 -2.40
CA LEU A 75 6.66 3.66 -3.72
C LEU A 75 7.91 4.44 -4.09
N SER A 76 8.28 4.43 -5.37
CA SER A 76 9.22 5.41 -5.89
C SER A 76 8.53 6.77 -6.02
N ALA A 77 9.19 7.81 -5.55
CA ALA A 77 8.81 9.21 -5.77
C ALA A 77 9.31 9.73 -7.14
N GLU A 78 10.13 8.95 -7.86
CA GLU A 78 10.51 9.32 -9.22
C GLU A 78 9.28 9.35 -10.14
N PRO A 79 9.18 10.35 -11.03
CA PRO A 79 8.15 10.36 -12.05
C PRO A 79 8.21 9.07 -12.89
N PRO A 80 7.07 8.47 -13.30
CA PRO A 80 7.07 7.29 -14.15
C PRO A 80 7.90 7.54 -15.41
N ARG A 81 8.94 6.72 -15.63
CA ARG A 81 9.73 6.82 -16.86
C ARG A 81 8.80 6.57 -18.04
N ARG A 82 8.61 7.57 -18.91
CA ARG A 82 7.94 7.36 -20.21
C ARG A 82 8.67 6.24 -20.94
N ARG A 83 8.02 5.08 -21.14
CA ARG A 83 8.52 4.06 -22.08
C ARG A 83 8.63 4.73 -23.45
N LYS A 84 9.85 4.85 -23.98
CA LYS A 84 10.02 5.15 -25.40
C LYS A 84 9.38 4.00 -26.20
N PRO A 85 8.60 4.28 -27.25
CA PRO A 85 8.19 3.24 -28.18
C PRO A 85 9.43 2.57 -28.75
N ALA A 86 9.41 1.25 -28.88
CA ALA A 86 10.44 0.54 -29.64
C ALA A 86 10.39 1.07 -31.09
N ALA A 87 11.56 1.43 -31.62
CA ALA A 87 11.72 1.88 -33.01
C ALA A 87 11.63 0.70 -33.99
#